data_AF-A0A9X6ABX3-F1
#
_entry.id   AF-A0A9X6ABX3-F1
#
_cell.length_a   1.000
_cell.length_b   1.000
_cell.length_c   1.000
_cell.angle_alpha   90.00
_cell.angle_beta   90.00
_cell.angle_gamma   90.00
#
_symmetry.space_group_name_H-M   'P 1'
#
loop_
_entity.id
_entity.type
_entity.pdbx_description
1 polymer ?
#
loop_
_entity_poly.entity_id
_entity_poly.type
_entity_poly.pdbx_seq_one_letter_code
_entity_poly.pdbx_strand_id
1 'polypeptide(L)'
;ALDDALAADPTYQRQAENRLKITESLIHQIAADTQKASSDAWWQVLWLVAANLAAFAAWILFSVLVRRSVVRTVRSLTEAAQHVADAAETELARVADDDADDASPPRLEAVPVPVRDELGELAEAFNQVQVTATALLERQVISRRNIAEMFGNVGHRVSNLTARQLALIDSVERGETDPEVLDRLYRIDHIAVRLQRNADSLMLLAGIRETGLNA
;
A
#
# COMPACT_ATOMS: atom_id res chain seq x y z
N ALA A 1 -64.28 -87.05 2.56
CA ALA A 1 -64.50 -87.37 3.99
C ALA A 1 -64.03 -86.23 4.90
N LEU A 2 -62.74 -85.84 4.88
CA LEU A 2 -62.24 -84.68 5.64
C LEU A 2 -62.75 -83.34 5.03
N ASP A 3 -62.73 -83.21 3.70
CA ASP A 3 -63.21 -81.99 3.01
C ASP A 3 -64.71 -81.75 3.22
N ASP A 4 -65.54 -82.79 3.22
CA ASP A 4 -66.98 -82.66 3.52
C ASP A 4 -67.25 -82.27 4.99
N ALA A 5 -66.41 -82.74 5.92
CA ALA A 5 -66.52 -82.41 7.35
C ALA A 5 -66.07 -80.96 7.64
N LEU A 6 -65.07 -80.46 6.90
CA LEU A 6 -64.62 -79.07 6.98
C LEU A 6 -65.60 -78.11 6.29
N ALA A 7 -66.29 -78.56 5.23
CA ALA A 7 -67.33 -77.79 4.57
C ALA A 7 -68.63 -77.67 5.40
N ALA A 8 -68.88 -78.62 6.31
CA ALA A 8 -70.06 -78.64 7.18
C ALA A 8 -69.93 -77.72 8.42
N ASP A 9 -68.73 -77.24 8.75
CA ASP A 9 -68.50 -76.34 9.89
C ASP A 9 -68.57 -74.86 9.44
N PRO A 10 -69.63 -74.11 9.82
CA PRO A 10 -69.84 -72.73 9.39
C PRO A 10 -68.75 -71.76 9.89
N THR A 11 -67.94 -72.20 10.86
CA THR A 11 -66.83 -71.42 11.42
C THR A 11 -65.59 -71.43 10.51
N TYR A 12 -65.32 -72.55 9.83
CA TYR A 12 -64.19 -72.67 8.90
C TYR A 12 -64.41 -71.82 7.64
N GLN A 13 -65.61 -71.85 7.07
CA GLN A 13 -65.94 -71.03 5.89
C GLN A 13 -65.80 -69.53 6.18
N ARG A 14 -66.31 -69.06 7.32
CA ARG A 14 -66.16 -67.66 7.75
C ARG A 14 -64.71 -67.25 7.96
N GLN A 15 -63.88 -68.13 8.53
CA GLN A 15 -62.46 -67.86 8.71
C GLN A 15 -61.71 -67.82 7.37
N ALA A 16 -62.06 -68.68 6.42
CA ALA A 16 -61.48 -68.67 5.08
C ALA A 16 -61.83 -67.39 4.31
N GLU A 17 -63.09 -66.96 4.33
CA GLU A 17 -63.52 -65.71 3.70
C GLU A 17 -62.87 -64.47 4.33
N ASN A 18 -62.77 -64.45 5.67
CA ASN A 18 -62.11 -63.35 6.37
C ASN A 18 -60.61 -63.28 6.05
N ARG A 19 -59.93 -64.44 5.98
CA ARG A 19 -58.53 -64.51 5.57
C ARG A 19 -58.35 -64.04 4.12
N LEU A 20 -59.25 -64.43 3.22
CA LEU A 20 -59.22 -63.98 1.83
C LEU A 20 -59.36 -62.45 1.73
N LYS A 21 -60.37 -61.88 2.41
CA LYS A 21 -60.59 -60.41 2.44
C LYS A 21 -59.42 -59.65 3.04
N ILE A 22 -58.84 -60.14 4.13
CA ILE A 22 -57.65 -59.52 4.75
C ILE A 22 -56.48 -59.58 3.77
N THR A 23 -56.24 -60.72 3.14
CA THR A 23 -55.13 -60.91 2.20
C THR A 23 -55.28 -60.03 0.97
N GLU A 24 -56.46 -59.95 0.39
CA GLU A 24 -56.80 -59.09 -0.75
C GLU A 24 -56.64 -57.59 -0.40
N SER A 25 -57.12 -57.18 0.78
CA SER A 25 -56.97 -55.80 1.25
C SER A 25 -55.51 -55.40 1.49
N LEU A 26 -54.70 -56.31 2.02
CA LEU A 26 -53.27 -56.09 2.28
C LEU A 26 -52.50 -55.99 0.96
N ILE A 27 -52.82 -56.81 -0.04
CA ILE A 27 -52.19 -56.74 -1.37
C ILE A 27 -52.49 -55.38 -2.02
N HIS A 28 -53.73 -54.92 -1.97
CA HIS A 28 -54.11 -53.62 -2.52
C HIS A 28 -53.51 -52.43 -1.75
N GLN A 29 -53.40 -52.52 -0.42
CA GLN A 29 -52.77 -51.48 0.40
C GLN A 29 -51.26 -51.40 0.16
N ILE A 30 -50.56 -52.54 0.13
CA ILE A 30 -49.11 -52.57 -0.15
C ILE A 30 -48.82 -52.06 -1.56
N ALA A 31 -49.64 -52.44 -2.56
CA ALA A 31 -49.49 -51.94 -3.92
C ALA A 31 -49.73 -50.42 -4.02
N ALA A 32 -50.71 -49.89 -3.29
CA ALA A 32 -51.02 -48.46 -3.27
C ALA A 32 -49.99 -47.63 -2.48
N ASP A 33 -49.47 -48.15 -1.37
CA ASP A 33 -48.48 -47.48 -0.52
C ASP A 33 -47.09 -47.46 -1.16
N THR A 34 -46.71 -48.52 -1.90
CA THR A 34 -45.45 -48.55 -2.66
C THR A 34 -45.43 -47.48 -3.75
N GLN A 35 -46.58 -47.18 -4.37
CA GLN A 35 -46.71 -46.15 -5.40
C GLN A 35 -46.67 -44.72 -4.81
N LYS A 36 -47.28 -44.49 -3.63
CA LYS A 36 -47.30 -43.18 -2.97
C LYS A 36 -45.98 -42.82 -2.29
N ALA A 37 -45.32 -43.78 -1.64
CA ALA A 37 -44.03 -43.55 -0.99
C ALA A 37 -42.91 -43.19 -1.98
N SER A 38 -42.99 -43.67 -3.24
CA SER A 38 -42.02 -43.33 -4.27
C SER A 38 -42.20 -41.89 -4.77
N SER A 39 -43.42 -41.42 -5.00
CA SER A 39 -43.69 -40.09 -5.58
C SER A 39 -43.28 -38.93 -4.66
N ASP A 40 -43.46 -39.08 -3.34
CA ASP A 40 -43.07 -38.04 -2.37
C ASP A 40 -41.56 -38.01 -2.12
N ALA A 41 -40.88 -39.16 -2.23
CA ALA A 41 -39.43 -39.25 -2.11
C ALA A 41 -38.70 -38.49 -3.23
N TRP A 42 -39.19 -38.54 -4.47
CA TRP A 42 -38.57 -37.82 -5.59
C TRP A 42 -38.62 -36.30 -5.42
N TRP A 43 -39.72 -35.75 -4.92
CA TRP A 43 -39.84 -34.31 -4.64
C TRP A 43 -38.93 -33.87 -3.49
N GLN A 44 -38.80 -34.68 -2.44
CA GLN A 44 -37.88 -34.40 -1.34
C GLN A 44 -36.43 -34.37 -1.79
N VAL A 45 -35.99 -35.36 -2.59
CA VAL A 45 -34.63 -35.40 -3.13
C VAL A 45 -34.38 -34.22 -4.06
N LEU A 46 -35.34 -33.89 -4.94
CA LEU A 46 -35.22 -32.77 -5.88
C LEU A 46 -35.02 -31.43 -5.15
N TRP A 47 -35.83 -31.16 -4.13
CA TRP A 47 -35.72 -29.94 -3.33
C TRP A 47 -34.37 -29.87 -2.59
N LEU A 48 -33.90 -30.98 -2.00
CA LEU A 48 -32.62 -31.01 -1.29
C LEU A 48 -31.43 -30.74 -2.23
N VAL A 49 -31.46 -31.31 -3.43
CA VAL A 49 -30.45 -31.06 -4.46
C VAL A 49 -30.50 -29.60 -4.93
N ALA A 50 -31.69 -29.07 -5.19
CA ALA A 50 -31.87 -27.68 -5.59
C ALA A 50 -31.39 -26.70 -4.49
N ALA A 51 -31.71 -26.97 -3.23
CA ALA A 51 -31.27 -26.17 -2.09
C ALA A 51 -29.74 -26.19 -1.94
N ASN A 52 -29.10 -27.36 -2.11
CA ASN A 52 -27.63 -27.47 -2.08
C ASN A 52 -26.98 -26.70 -3.24
N LEU A 53 -27.51 -26.83 -4.46
CA LEU A 53 -27.04 -26.06 -5.62
C LEU A 53 -27.17 -24.55 -5.40
N ALA A 54 -28.29 -24.10 -4.84
CA ALA A 54 -28.50 -22.70 -4.52
C ALA A 54 -27.52 -22.21 -3.44
N ALA A 55 -27.32 -22.99 -2.38
CA ALA A 55 -26.36 -22.67 -1.33
C ALA A 55 -24.92 -22.61 -1.87
N PHE A 56 -24.54 -23.55 -2.75
CA PHE A 56 -23.23 -23.57 -3.39
C PHE A 56 -23.03 -22.36 -4.32
N ALA A 57 -24.04 -22.00 -5.11
CA ALA A 57 -24.00 -20.81 -5.95
C ALA A 57 -23.88 -19.52 -5.10
N ALA A 58 -24.64 -19.42 -4.00
CA ALA A 58 -24.53 -18.31 -3.06
C ALA A 58 -23.13 -18.23 -2.42
N TRP A 59 -22.53 -19.37 -2.08
CA TRP A 59 -21.17 -19.44 -1.54
C TRP A 59 -20.12 -18.97 -2.56
N ILE A 60 -20.22 -19.40 -3.83
CA ILE A 60 -19.33 -18.90 -4.90
C ILE A 60 -19.48 -17.39 -5.08
N LEU A 61 -20.71 -16.89 -5.12
CA LEU A 61 -20.99 -15.46 -5.24
C LEU A 61 -20.37 -14.68 -4.08
N PHE A 62 -20.58 -15.13 -2.84
CA PHE A 62 -19.98 -14.54 -1.64
C PHE A 62 -18.45 -14.54 -1.70
N SER A 63 -17.84 -15.66 -2.12
CA SER A 63 -16.39 -15.76 -2.29
C SER A 63 -15.84 -14.77 -3.33
N VAL A 64 -16.55 -14.58 -4.45
CA VAL A 64 -16.17 -13.61 -5.49
C VAL A 64 -16.28 -12.18 -4.96
N LEU A 65 -17.33 -11.85 -4.21
CA LEU A 65 -17.51 -10.55 -3.58
C LEU A 65 -16.37 -10.24 -2.60
N VAL A 66 -16.08 -11.15 -1.66
CA VAL A 66 -14.99 -10.99 -0.67
C VAL A 66 -13.63 -10.86 -1.35
N ARG A 67 -13.35 -11.67 -2.37
CA ARG A 67 -12.10 -11.57 -3.14
C ARG A 67 -11.96 -10.20 -3.82
N ARG A 68 -13.06 -9.66 -4.34
CA ARG A 68 -13.04 -8.40 -5.09
C ARG A 68 -13.01 -7.18 -4.15
N SER A 69 -13.69 -7.21 -3.02
CA SER A 69 -13.71 -6.10 -2.05
C SER A 69 -12.50 -6.10 -1.13
N VAL A 70 -12.11 -7.26 -0.57
CA VAL A 70 -11.05 -7.34 0.45
C VAL A 70 -9.68 -7.59 -0.20
N VAL A 71 -9.53 -8.71 -0.90
CA VAL A 71 -8.20 -9.17 -1.36
C VAL A 71 -7.61 -8.19 -2.38
N ARG A 72 -8.42 -7.71 -3.34
CA ARG A 72 -7.94 -6.77 -4.36
C ARG A 72 -7.56 -5.42 -3.76
N THR A 73 -8.38 -4.89 -2.85
CA THR A 73 -8.14 -3.60 -2.22
C THR A 73 -6.92 -3.63 -1.31
N VAL A 74 -6.80 -4.63 -0.42
CA VAL A 74 -5.62 -4.80 0.44
C VAL A 74 -4.33 -4.93 -0.37
N ARG A 75 -4.37 -5.70 -1.48
CA ARG A 75 -3.21 -5.84 -2.36
C ARG A 75 -2.84 -4.52 -3.04
N SER A 76 -3.83 -3.74 -3.50
CA SER A 76 -3.56 -2.41 -4.07
C SER A 76 -3.01 -1.41 -3.04
N LEU A 77 -3.49 -1.46 -1.80
CA LEU A 77 -2.96 -0.64 -0.71
C LEU A 77 -1.53 -1.04 -0.36
N THR A 78 -1.24 -2.34 -0.38
CA THR A 78 0.11 -2.87 -0.11
C THR A 78 1.08 -2.46 -1.21
N GLU A 79 0.67 -2.59 -2.48
CA GLU A 79 1.47 -2.15 -3.64
C GLU A 79 1.72 -0.63 -3.58
N ALA A 80 0.70 0.18 -3.28
CA ALA A 80 0.87 1.62 -3.11
C ALA A 80 1.77 2.00 -1.92
N ALA A 81 1.62 1.31 -0.79
CA ALA A 81 2.47 1.52 0.38
C ALA A 81 3.93 1.14 0.10
N GLN A 82 4.17 0.08 -0.67
CA GLN A 82 5.52 -0.29 -1.14
C GLN A 82 6.09 0.78 -2.06
N HIS A 83 5.31 1.30 -3.01
CA HIS A 83 5.76 2.40 -3.86
C HIS A 83 6.12 3.67 -3.07
N VAL A 84 5.34 4.01 -2.04
CA VAL A 84 5.66 5.12 -1.13
C VAL A 84 6.93 4.82 -0.33
N ALA A 85 7.11 3.59 0.15
CA ALA A 85 8.30 3.17 0.88
C ALA A 85 9.56 3.23 -0.01
N ASP A 86 9.50 2.73 -1.24
CA ASP A 86 10.61 2.75 -2.20
C ASP A 86 10.97 4.19 -2.60
N ALA A 87 9.96 5.06 -2.80
CA ALA A 87 10.17 6.47 -3.07
C ALA A 87 10.81 7.18 -1.87
N ALA A 88 10.34 6.88 -0.65
CA ALA A 88 10.91 7.43 0.57
C ALA A 88 12.34 6.94 0.82
N GLU A 89 12.65 5.66 0.53
CA GLU A 89 14.01 5.11 0.61
C GLU A 89 14.93 5.77 -0.41
N THR A 90 14.47 5.99 -1.64
CA THR A 90 15.23 6.70 -2.68
C THR A 90 15.50 8.15 -2.27
N GLU A 91 14.51 8.85 -1.73
CA GLU A 91 14.69 10.22 -1.23
C GLU A 91 15.59 10.26 0.01
N LEU A 92 15.50 9.29 0.92
CA LEU A 92 16.41 9.19 2.06
C LEU A 92 17.84 8.90 1.63
N ALA A 93 18.03 8.04 0.63
CA ALA A 93 19.33 7.77 0.02
C ALA A 93 19.89 9.03 -0.66
N ARG A 94 19.07 9.79 -1.39
CA ARG A 94 19.45 11.10 -1.94
C ARG A 94 19.75 12.14 -0.88
N VAL A 95 19.02 12.15 0.23
CA VAL A 95 19.29 13.03 1.37
C VAL A 95 20.62 12.70 2.04
N ALA A 96 21.02 11.43 2.01
CA ALA A 96 22.31 10.95 2.51
C ALA A 96 23.47 11.18 1.52
N ASP A 97 23.18 11.36 0.22
CA ASP A 97 24.16 11.60 -0.83
C ASP A 97 24.27 13.11 -1.12
N ASP A 98 25.33 13.74 -0.63
CA ASP A 98 25.54 15.21 -0.64
C ASP A 98 25.71 15.81 -2.06
N ASP A 99 25.79 14.94 -3.08
CA ASP A 99 26.01 15.27 -4.50
C ASP A 99 24.73 15.18 -5.38
N ALA A 100 23.55 14.90 -4.81
CA ALA A 100 22.33 14.74 -5.59
C ALA A 100 21.82 16.08 -6.17
N ASP A 101 21.68 16.15 -7.50
CA ASP A 101 21.09 17.29 -8.23
C ASP A 101 19.74 17.73 -7.63
N ASP A 102 19.46 19.04 -7.68
CA ASP A 102 18.20 19.71 -7.27
C ASP A 102 17.02 19.22 -8.16
N ALA A 103 16.67 17.95 -8.01
CA ALA A 103 15.64 17.28 -8.80
C ALA A 103 14.28 17.49 -8.15
N SER A 104 13.27 17.71 -9.01
CA SER A 104 11.89 17.96 -8.60
C SER A 104 11.38 16.89 -7.62
N PRO A 105 10.57 17.28 -6.61
CA PRO A 105 10.04 16.36 -5.63
C PRO A 105 9.29 15.19 -6.28
N PRO A 106 9.39 13.97 -5.73
CA PRO A 106 8.76 12.79 -6.30
C PRO A 106 7.25 12.96 -6.33
N ARG A 107 6.65 12.72 -7.50
CA ARG A 107 5.19 12.72 -7.66
C ARG A 107 4.67 11.36 -7.25
N LEU A 108 3.99 11.31 -6.12
CA LEU A 108 3.36 10.11 -5.62
C LEU A 108 1.98 9.94 -6.28
N GLU A 109 1.73 8.81 -6.95
CA GLU A 109 0.43 8.53 -7.59
C GLU A 109 -0.62 8.14 -6.54
N ALA A 110 -1.83 8.70 -6.67
CA ALA A 110 -2.93 8.46 -5.74
C ALA A 110 -3.46 7.02 -5.83
N VAL A 111 -3.81 6.44 -4.69
CA VAL A 111 -4.42 5.12 -4.62
C VAL A 111 -5.88 5.21 -5.06
N PRO A 112 -6.33 4.41 -6.04
CA PRO A 112 -7.74 4.42 -6.44
C PRO A 112 -8.63 4.00 -5.27
N VAL A 113 -9.80 4.63 -5.13
CA VAL A 113 -10.81 4.34 -4.09
C VAL A 113 -11.99 3.60 -4.72
N PRO A 114 -11.93 2.26 -4.88
CA PRO A 114 -12.95 1.51 -5.63
C PRO A 114 -14.22 1.17 -4.84
N VAL A 115 -14.23 1.28 -3.51
CA VAL A 115 -15.33 0.78 -2.65
C VAL A 115 -15.71 1.83 -1.59
N ARG A 116 -16.98 1.86 -1.16
CA ARG A 116 -17.52 2.74 -0.10
C ARG A 116 -17.75 1.96 1.20
N ASP A 117 -16.75 1.21 1.61
CA ASP A 117 -16.66 0.47 2.87
C ASP A 117 -15.47 0.99 3.69
N GLU A 118 -15.15 0.33 4.81
CA GLU A 118 -14.03 0.69 5.69
C GLU A 118 -12.68 0.68 4.96
N LEU A 119 -12.55 -0.13 3.89
CA LEU A 119 -11.35 -0.16 3.05
C LEU A 119 -11.27 1.04 2.11
N GLY A 120 -12.41 1.55 1.65
CA GLY A 120 -12.52 2.83 0.96
C GLY A 120 -12.11 4.01 1.84
N GLU A 121 -12.59 4.05 3.08
CA GLU A 121 -12.22 5.08 4.07
C GLU A 121 -10.72 5.03 4.40
N LEU A 122 -10.15 3.82 4.52
CA LEU A 122 -8.70 3.64 4.68
C LEU A 122 -7.91 4.13 3.46
N ALA A 123 -8.38 3.86 2.24
CA ALA A 123 -7.73 4.35 1.02
C ALA A 123 -7.76 5.88 0.95
N GLU A 124 -8.86 6.51 1.36
CA GLU A 124 -8.98 7.97 1.44
C GLU A 124 -8.05 8.57 2.50
N ALA A 125 -7.98 7.96 3.70
CA ALA A 125 -7.04 8.37 4.75
C ALA A 125 -5.57 8.23 4.29
N PHE A 126 -5.24 7.15 3.57
CA PHE A 126 -3.90 6.95 3.01
C PHE A 126 -3.55 8.02 1.97
N ASN A 127 -4.48 8.34 1.06
CA ASN A 127 -4.30 9.43 0.10
C ASN A 127 -4.06 10.78 0.79
N GLN A 128 -4.76 11.06 1.90
CA GLN A 128 -4.53 12.27 2.70
C GLN A 128 -3.12 12.32 3.31
N VAL A 129 -2.62 11.19 3.80
CA VAL A 129 -1.24 11.06 4.29
C VAL A 129 -0.24 11.28 3.16
N GLN A 130 -0.47 10.70 1.99
CA GLN A 130 0.39 10.83 0.82
C GLN A 130 0.49 12.28 0.33
N VAL A 131 -0.65 12.99 0.25
CA VAL A 131 -0.68 14.43 -0.08
C VAL A 131 0.10 15.24 0.95
N THR A 132 -0.08 14.95 2.23
CA THR A 132 0.64 15.64 3.31
C THR A 132 2.14 15.37 3.23
N ALA A 133 2.54 14.13 2.96
CA ALA A 133 3.93 13.74 2.78
C ALA A 133 4.57 14.45 1.58
N THR A 134 3.90 14.49 0.42
CA THR A 134 4.37 15.24 -0.75
C THR A 134 4.53 16.73 -0.44
N ALA A 135 3.58 17.35 0.25
CA ALA A 135 3.68 18.76 0.63
C ALA A 135 4.85 19.03 1.60
N LEU A 136 5.14 18.11 2.52
CA LEU A 136 6.31 18.20 3.41
C LEU A 136 7.63 18.06 2.64
N LEU A 137 7.70 17.13 1.68
CA LEU A 137 8.87 16.96 0.82
C LEU A 137 9.11 18.20 -0.05
N GLU A 138 8.07 18.75 -0.69
CA GLU A 138 8.15 20.00 -1.45
C GLU A 138 8.69 21.16 -0.59
N ARG A 139 8.16 21.30 0.63
CA ARG A 139 8.63 22.33 1.57
C ARG A 139 10.08 22.12 1.99
N GLN A 140 10.51 20.87 2.15
CA GLN A 140 11.88 20.53 2.49
C GLN A 140 12.86 20.86 1.35
N VAL A 141 12.49 20.56 0.10
CA VAL A 141 13.28 20.93 -1.09
C VAL A 141 13.45 22.45 -1.17
N ILE A 142 12.35 23.20 -1.05
CA ILE A 142 12.41 24.68 -1.04
C ILE A 142 13.28 25.19 0.11
N SER A 143 13.15 24.61 1.31
CA SER A 143 13.97 25.00 2.46
C SER A 143 15.46 24.76 2.21
N ARG A 144 15.83 23.61 1.64
CA ARG A 144 17.23 23.31 1.28
C ARG A 144 17.76 24.31 0.25
N ARG A 145 16.99 24.59 -0.79
CA ARG A 145 17.33 25.59 -1.81
C ARG A 145 17.57 26.98 -1.22
N ASN A 146 16.69 27.43 -0.33
CA ASN A 146 16.84 28.72 0.35
C ASN A 146 18.11 28.77 1.23
N ILE A 147 18.43 27.67 1.93
CA ILE A 147 19.65 27.57 2.74
C ILE A 147 20.89 27.58 1.85
N ALA A 148 20.90 26.84 0.74
CA ALA A 148 21.98 26.85 -0.24
C ALA A 148 22.20 28.25 -0.82
N GLU A 149 21.13 28.94 -1.22
CA GLU A 149 21.21 30.33 -1.72
C GLU A 149 21.77 31.29 -0.67
N MET A 150 21.36 31.17 0.59
CA MET A 150 21.93 31.95 1.69
C MET A 150 23.43 31.69 1.87
N PHE A 151 23.87 30.42 1.89
CA PHE A 151 25.29 30.08 2.01
C PHE A 151 26.10 30.60 0.83
N GLY A 152 25.56 30.53 -0.39
CA GLY A 152 26.18 31.09 -1.58
C GLY A 152 26.36 32.61 -1.49
N ASN A 153 25.31 33.32 -1.06
CA ASN A 153 25.35 34.77 -0.86
C ASN A 153 26.34 35.19 0.23
N VAL A 154 26.38 34.46 1.35
CA VAL A 154 27.33 34.71 2.43
C VAL A 154 28.75 34.44 1.96
N GLY A 155 29.00 33.30 1.31
CA GLY A 155 30.30 32.92 0.76
C GLY A 155 30.82 33.99 -0.20
N HIS A 156 30.02 34.41 -1.18
CA HIS A 156 30.41 35.48 -2.11
C HIS A 156 30.74 36.80 -1.41
N ARG A 157 29.95 37.22 -0.41
CA ARG A 157 30.21 38.47 0.32
C ARG A 157 31.48 38.38 1.14
N VAL A 158 31.71 37.26 1.83
CA VAL A 158 32.92 37.03 2.62
C VAL A 158 34.15 36.96 1.69
N SER A 159 34.04 36.28 0.55
CA SER A 159 35.09 36.22 -0.47
C SER A 159 35.44 37.62 -0.99
N ASN A 160 34.46 38.44 -1.37
CA ASN A 160 34.71 39.82 -1.83
C ASN A 160 35.37 40.70 -0.76
N LEU A 161 34.90 40.62 0.49
CA LEU A 161 35.48 41.37 1.60
C LEU A 161 36.90 40.92 1.92
N THR A 162 37.16 39.62 1.88
CA THR A 162 38.47 39.03 2.17
C THR A 162 39.47 39.38 1.07
N ALA A 163 39.08 39.31 -0.20
CA ALA A 163 39.91 39.74 -1.32
C ALA A 163 40.32 41.22 -1.20
N ARG A 164 39.40 42.09 -0.76
CA ARG A 164 39.71 43.51 -0.49
C ARG A 164 40.65 43.68 0.71
N GLN A 165 40.47 42.90 1.77
CA GLN A 165 41.36 42.90 2.93
C GLN A 165 42.77 42.46 2.55
N LEU A 166 42.91 41.38 1.77
CA LEU A 166 44.19 40.88 1.27
C LEU A 166 44.93 41.96 0.47
N ALA A 167 44.23 42.61 -0.46
CA ALA A 167 44.79 43.71 -1.25
C ALA A 167 45.25 44.90 -0.38
N LEU A 168 44.56 45.18 0.74
CA LEU A 168 44.98 46.19 1.71
C LEU A 168 46.22 45.75 2.48
N ILE A 169 46.26 44.50 2.96
CA ILE A 169 47.40 43.93 3.68
C ILE A 169 48.65 43.96 2.78
N ASP A 170 48.53 43.50 1.53
CA ASP A 170 49.60 43.54 0.52
C ASP A 170 50.11 44.97 0.26
N SER A 171 49.24 45.97 0.38
CA SER A 171 49.62 47.37 0.20
C SER A 171 50.42 47.92 1.37
N VAL A 172 50.10 47.50 2.60
CA VAL A 172 50.83 47.87 3.82
C VAL A 172 52.17 47.12 3.88
N GLU A 173 52.17 45.82 3.53
CA GLU A 173 53.38 44.99 3.50
C GLU A 173 54.47 45.58 2.59
N ARG A 174 54.10 46.04 1.39
CA ARG A 174 55.02 46.66 0.44
C ARG A 174 55.69 47.95 0.96
N GLY A 175 55.09 48.62 1.92
CA GLY A 175 55.60 49.86 2.51
C GLY A 175 56.38 49.66 3.81
N GLU A 176 56.36 48.45 4.38
CA GLU A 176 56.90 48.18 5.71
C GLU A 176 58.30 47.57 5.62
N THR A 177 59.20 48.03 6.49
CA THR A 177 60.61 47.53 6.52
C THR A 177 60.98 46.95 7.89
N ASP A 178 60.16 47.20 8.93
CA ASP A 178 60.37 46.61 10.25
C ASP A 178 59.99 45.11 10.23
N PRO A 179 60.96 44.19 10.47
CA PRO A 179 60.71 42.76 10.45
C PRO A 179 59.69 42.30 11.50
N GLU A 180 59.57 42.97 12.66
CA GLU A 180 58.56 42.59 13.66
C GLU A 180 57.14 42.98 13.23
N VAL A 181 56.99 44.07 12.48
CA VAL A 181 55.69 44.48 11.93
C VAL A 181 55.31 43.57 10.78
N LEU A 182 56.28 43.20 9.94
CA LEU A 182 56.08 42.26 8.83
C LEU A 182 55.63 40.87 9.32
N ASP A 183 56.22 40.32 10.38
CA ASP A 183 55.77 39.05 10.98
C ASP A 183 54.30 39.11 11.44
N ARG A 184 53.89 40.26 12.02
CA ARG A 184 52.50 40.49 12.41
C ARG A 184 51.56 40.58 11.21
N LEU A 185 51.97 41.25 10.13
CA LEU A 185 51.20 41.32 8.88
C LEU A 185 51.04 39.93 8.23
N TYR A 186 52.09 39.11 8.17
CA TYR A 186 52.00 37.74 7.66
C TYR A 186 51.02 36.86 8.45
N ARG A 187 50.96 37.01 9.78
CA ARG A 187 49.96 36.29 10.59
C ARG A 187 48.53 36.71 10.24
N ILE A 188 48.31 37.99 9.94
CA ILE A 188 46.99 38.50 9.53
C ILE A 188 46.63 37.98 8.13
N ASP A 189 47.57 38.02 7.18
CA ASP A 189 47.40 37.46 5.84
C ASP A 189 46.98 35.98 5.90
N HIS A 190 47.65 35.17 6.71
CA HIS A 190 47.28 33.77 6.89
C HIS A 190 45.85 33.57 7.40
N ILE A 191 45.34 34.47 8.25
CA ILE A 191 43.93 34.43 8.68
C ILE A 191 43.01 34.79 7.51
N ALA A 192 43.37 35.80 6.71
CA ALA A 192 42.62 36.21 5.53
C ALA A 192 42.56 35.09 4.47
N VAL A 193 43.68 34.44 4.16
CA VAL A 193 43.69 33.28 3.24
C VAL A 193 42.81 32.13 3.75
N ARG A 194 42.78 31.89 5.07
CA ARG A 194 41.87 30.89 5.65
C ARG A 194 40.40 31.31 5.56
N LEU A 195 40.10 32.60 5.74
CA LEU A 195 38.76 33.14 5.59
C LEU A 195 38.28 33.03 4.13
N GLN A 196 39.18 33.25 3.16
CA GLN A 196 38.93 33.04 1.74
C GLN A 196 38.55 31.58 1.48
N ARG A 197 39.37 30.63 1.95
CA ARG A 197 39.06 29.19 1.82
C ARG A 197 37.73 28.81 2.47
N ASN A 198 37.38 29.40 3.62
CA ASN A 198 36.07 29.17 4.24
C ASN A 198 34.93 29.72 3.39
N ALA A 199 35.10 30.89 2.76
CA ALA A 199 34.14 31.46 1.84
C ALA A 199 33.95 30.57 0.60
N ASP A 200 35.05 30.05 0.05
CA ASP A 200 35.04 29.13 -1.08
C ASP A 200 34.32 27.82 -0.71
N SER A 201 34.56 27.27 0.50
CA SER A 201 33.83 26.11 1.03
C SER A 201 32.33 26.36 1.16
N LEU A 202 31.91 27.56 1.60
CA LEU A 202 30.48 27.92 1.68
C LEU A 202 29.83 28.00 0.29
N MET A 203 30.56 28.53 -0.70
CA MET A 203 30.10 28.56 -2.09
C MET A 203 30.01 27.16 -2.70
N LEU A 204 30.96 26.27 -2.38
CA LEU A 204 30.92 24.86 -2.77
C LEU A 204 29.68 24.16 -2.20
N LEU A 205 29.41 24.31 -0.89
CA LEU A 205 28.23 23.75 -0.22
C LEU A 205 26.90 24.29 -0.78
N ALA A 206 26.91 25.51 -1.33
CA ALA A 206 25.76 26.10 -2.01
C ALA A 206 25.55 25.55 -3.43
N GLY A 207 26.38 24.61 -3.89
CA GLY A 207 26.35 24.09 -5.26
C GLY A 207 26.84 25.09 -6.30
N ILE A 208 27.41 26.23 -5.88
CA ILE A 208 28.04 27.21 -6.76
C ILE A 208 29.41 26.65 -7.13
N ARG A 209 29.44 25.70 -8.06
CA ARG A 209 30.67 25.35 -8.75
C ARG A 209 31.04 26.54 -9.63
N GLU A 210 32.22 27.11 -9.38
CA GLU A 210 32.88 28.08 -10.25
C GLU A 210 33.13 27.42 -11.62
N THR A 211 32.10 27.38 -12.47
CA THR A 211 32.12 26.75 -13.81
C THR A 211 32.41 27.78 -14.91
N GLY A 212 32.99 28.95 -14.58
CA GLY A 212 33.11 30.03 -15.57
C GLY A 212 34.15 31.09 -15.25
N LEU A 213 35.41 30.69 -15.05
CA LEU A 213 36.56 31.57 -15.30
C LEU A 213 37.43 30.93 -16.38
N ASN A 214 36.86 30.68 -17.56
CA ASN A 214 37.55 30.41 -18.83
C ASN A 214 36.55 30.57 -19.98
N ALA A 215 36.30 31.83 -20.37
CA ALA A 215 35.79 32.21 -21.68
C ALA A 215 36.40 33.56 -22.07
#